data_AF-A0A8S3X542-F1
#
_entry.id   AF-A0A8S3X542-F1
#
_cell.length_a   1.000
_cell.length_b   1.000
_cell.length_c   1.000
_cell.angle_alpha   90.00
_cell.angle_beta   90.00
_cell.angle_gamma   90.00
#
_symmetry.space_group_name_H-M   'P 1'
#
loop_
_entity.id
_entity.type
_entity.pdbx_description
1 polymer ?
#
loop_
_entity_poly.entity_id
_entity_poly.type
_entity_poly.pdbx_seq_one_letter_code
_entity_poly.pdbx_strand_id
1 'polypeptide(L)'
;MAHKLAAWIIHIRGEQFVTSLENSAIGESVSDSFLNLTEFRDRYATPNQAGDGEPIEGPRCVHGPEAWLEGLRQKGWTLATILIILLAAHRCDTTASLLGQGDNQVIVLRIPSQRYVQERKLPPDEYTKQFLRVLEDICTASGIVIKVPESWRSRRLLEYGRRYYLDGV
;
A
#
# COMPACT_ATOMS: atom_id res chain seq x y z
N MET A 1 6.93 27.54 16.96
CA MET A 1 7.45 26.34 17.65
C MET A 1 7.42 25.20 16.62
N ALA A 2 8.57 24.79 16.09
CA ALA A 2 8.62 23.89 14.93
C ALA A 2 8.11 22.48 15.30
N HIS A 3 6.98 22.07 14.71
CA HIS A 3 6.53 20.68 14.76
C HIS A 3 7.53 19.85 13.96
N LYS A 4 8.15 18.85 14.60
CA LYS A 4 9.00 17.88 13.88
C LYS A 4 8.07 17.02 13.04
N LEU A 5 8.18 17.10 11.72
CA LEU A 5 7.47 16.24 10.79
C LEU A 5 8.37 15.05 10.47
N ALA A 6 7.80 13.85 10.38
CA ALA A 6 8.45 12.71 9.76
C ALA A 6 7.71 12.41 8.46
N ALA A 7 8.42 12.48 7.34
CA ALA A 7 7.93 12.03 6.04
C ALA A 7 8.36 10.58 5.84
N TRP A 8 7.41 9.77 5.38
CA TRP A 8 7.60 8.36 5.08
C TRP A 8 7.15 8.12 3.67
N ILE A 9 7.91 7.33 2.93
CA ILE A 9 7.41 6.73 1.70
C ILE A 9 7.21 5.27 1.97
N ILE A 10 5.97 4.83 1.86
CA ILE A 10 5.59 3.43 1.96
C ILE A 10 5.19 2.97 0.57
N HIS A 11 5.85 1.91 0.12
CA HIS A 11 5.45 1.17 -1.08
C HIS A 11 4.52 0.05 -0.64
N ILE A 12 3.28 0.10 -1.11
CA ILE A 12 2.25 -0.90 -0.81
C ILE A 12 1.87 -1.60 -2.12
N ARG A 13 2.06 -2.93 -2.18
CA ARG A 13 1.54 -3.74 -3.28
C ARG A 13 0.34 -4.56 -2.82
N GLY A 14 -0.76 -4.45 -3.56
CA GLY A 14 -1.97 -5.25 -3.37
C GLY A 14 -1.93 -6.59 -4.10
N GLU A 15 -0.81 -7.32 -4.00
CA GLU A 15 -0.58 -8.54 -4.80
C GLU A 15 -1.36 -9.79 -4.31
N GLN A 16 -2.10 -9.72 -3.20
CA GLN A 16 -2.68 -10.94 -2.59
C GLN A 16 -4.12 -10.79 -2.07
N PHE A 17 -5.01 -10.01 -2.70
CA PHE A 17 -6.38 -9.85 -2.18
C PHE A 17 -7.45 -9.84 -3.26
N VAL A 18 -7.83 -11.03 -3.71
CA VAL A 18 -9.15 -11.23 -4.34
C VAL A 18 -10.23 -11.58 -3.29
N THR A 19 -9.88 -12.01 -2.07
CA THR A 19 -10.84 -12.77 -1.23
C THR A 19 -11.34 -12.16 0.09
N SER A 20 -10.79 -11.08 0.67
CA SER A 20 -11.21 -10.67 2.04
C SER A 20 -11.92 -9.33 2.23
N LEU A 21 -11.89 -8.40 1.27
CA LEU A 21 -12.35 -7.02 1.50
C LEU A 21 -13.63 -6.61 0.74
N GLU A 22 -14.28 -7.52 0.01
CA GLU A 22 -15.41 -7.16 -0.86
C GLU A 22 -16.70 -7.96 -0.59
N ASN A 23 -17.29 -7.81 0.61
CA ASN A 23 -18.64 -8.31 0.90
C ASN A 23 -19.71 -7.25 0.63
N SER A 24 -19.86 -6.83 -0.62
CA SER A 24 -21.11 -6.23 -1.11
C SER A 24 -21.30 -6.59 -2.58
N ALA A 25 -22.53 -6.90 -3.00
CA ALA A 25 -22.89 -7.60 -4.25
C ALA A 25 -22.31 -7.06 -5.59
N ILE A 26 -21.71 -5.86 -5.60
CA ILE A 26 -21.02 -5.30 -6.78
C ILE A 26 -19.52 -5.69 -6.81
N GLY A 27 -18.93 -6.03 -5.66
CA GLY A 27 -17.55 -6.51 -5.53
C GLY A 27 -17.38 -7.99 -5.90
N GLU A 28 -18.30 -8.85 -5.45
CA GLU A 28 -18.31 -10.29 -5.76
C GLU A 28 -18.29 -10.56 -7.28
N SER A 29 -19.12 -9.83 -8.04
CA SER A 29 -19.23 -10.00 -9.51
C SER A 29 -17.91 -9.80 -10.27
N VAL A 30 -17.04 -8.89 -9.81
CA VAL A 30 -15.80 -8.58 -10.54
C VAL A 30 -14.68 -9.53 -10.14
N SER A 31 -14.59 -9.90 -8.85
CA SER A 31 -13.68 -10.95 -8.39
C SER A 31 -13.99 -12.29 -9.05
N ASP A 32 -15.26 -12.67 -9.14
CA ASP A 32 -15.71 -13.89 -9.82
C ASP A 32 -15.42 -13.85 -11.32
N SER A 33 -15.53 -12.66 -11.94
CA SER A 33 -15.13 -12.50 -13.35
C SER A 33 -13.62 -12.71 -13.52
N PHE A 34 -12.80 -12.29 -12.55
CA PHE A 34 -11.35 -12.44 -12.58
C PHE A 34 -10.87 -13.88 -12.45
N LEU A 35 -11.52 -14.66 -11.60
CA LEU A 35 -11.25 -16.09 -11.45
C LEU A 35 -11.58 -16.90 -12.73
N ASN A 36 -12.39 -16.35 -13.62
CA ASN A 36 -12.76 -16.96 -14.90
C ASN A 36 -11.99 -16.37 -16.10
N LEU A 37 -11.02 -15.48 -15.89
CA LEU A 37 -10.22 -14.90 -16.96
C LEU A 37 -9.00 -15.75 -17.31
N THR A 38 -8.56 -15.67 -18.56
CA THR A 38 -7.27 -16.20 -19.00
C THR A 38 -6.35 -15.04 -19.36
N GLU A 39 -5.23 -14.92 -18.65
CA GLU A 39 -4.23 -13.87 -18.85
C GLU A 39 -3.15 -14.34 -19.83
N PHE A 40 -3.00 -13.65 -20.96
CA PHE A 40 -1.88 -13.84 -21.89
C PHE A 40 -0.81 -12.78 -21.67
N ARG A 41 0.41 -13.21 -21.37
CA ARG A 41 1.50 -12.30 -20.95
C ARG A 41 2.41 -11.83 -22.07
N ASP A 42 2.36 -12.48 -23.24
CA ASP A 42 3.20 -12.14 -24.39
C ASP A 42 2.35 -12.05 -25.66
N ARG A 43 2.42 -10.90 -26.33
CA ARG A 43 1.72 -10.65 -27.59
C ARG A 43 2.32 -11.43 -28.76
N TYR A 44 3.63 -11.68 -28.73
CA TYR A 44 4.39 -12.24 -29.85
C TYR A 44 4.70 -13.73 -29.68
N ALA A 45 4.53 -14.27 -28.48
CA ALA A 45 4.68 -15.68 -28.20
C ALA A 45 3.37 -16.28 -27.70
N THR A 46 2.61 -16.88 -28.62
CA THR A 46 1.39 -17.60 -28.26
C THR A 46 1.70 -18.76 -27.30
N PRO A 47 0.85 -19.01 -26.29
CA PRO A 47 0.98 -20.21 -25.47
C PRO A 47 0.76 -21.47 -26.30
N ASN A 48 1.26 -22.60 -25.79
CA ASN A 48 0.97 -23.90 -26.39
C ASN A 48 -0.53 -24.17 -26.25
N GLN A 49 -1.12 -24.86 -27.23
CA GLN A 49 -2.54 -25.22 -27.22
C GLN A 49 -2.70 -26.72 -26.99
N ALA A 50 -3.78 -27.10 -26.30
CA ALA A 50 -4.20 -28.48 -26.16
C ALA A 50 -4.89 -28.97 -27.45
N GLY A 51 -5.27 -30.24 -27.48
CA GLY A 51 -5.88 -30.87 -28.66
C GLY A 51 -7.25 -30.28 -29.05
N ASP A 52 -7.90 -29.56 -28.14
CA ASP A 52 -9.16 -28.82 -28.33
C ASP A 52 -8.95 -27.36 -28.79
N GLY A 53 -7.69 -26.89 -28.86
CA GLY A 53 -7.34 -25.53 -29.23
C GLY A 53 -7.29 -24.55 -28.05
N GLU A 54 -7.64 -24.98 -26.84
CA GLU A 54 -7.56 -24.14 -25.64
C GLU A 54 -6.08 -23.96 -25.23
N PRO A 55 -5.71 -22.77 -24.72
CA PRO A 55 -4.34 -22.52 -24.30
C PRO A 55 -4.00 -23.32 -23.04
N ILE A 56 -2.79 -23.89 -23.01
CA ILE A 56 -2.28 -24.65 -21.87
C ILE A 56 -1.64 -23.66 -20.89
N GLU A 57 -1.98 -23.82 -19.61
CA GLU A 57 -1.37 -23.06 -18.53
C GLU A 57 0.15 -23.16 -18.52
N GLY A 58 0.82 -22.03 -18.27
CA GLY A 58 2.26 -21.95 -18.21
C GLY A 58 2.78 -20.52 -18.12
N PRO A 59 4.08 -20.29 -18.36
CA PRO A 59 4.69 -18.97 -18.16
C PRO A 59 4.05 -17.82 -18.96
N ARG A 60 3.33 -18.13 -20.05
CA ARG A 60 2.71 -17.17 -20.97
C ARG A 60 1.17 -17.13 -20.90
N CYS A 61 0.57 -18.03 -20.13
CA CYS A 61 -0.89 -18.18 -20.01
C CYS A 61 -1.24 -18.60 -18.58
N VAL A 62 -1.99 -17.77 -17.87
CA VAL A 62 -2.46 -18.06 -16.50
C VAL A 62 -3.97 -18.03 -16.49
N HIS A 63 -4.60 -19.08 -15.97
CA HIS A 63 -6.05 -19.12 -15.79
C HIS A 63 -6.41 -18.63 -14.39
N GLY A 64 -7.47 -17.83 -14.29
CA GLY A 64 -8.03 -17.33 -13.04
C GLY A 64 -6.99 -16.66 -12.14
N PRO A 65 -6.33 -15.57 -12.58
CA PRO A 65 -5.31 -14.93 -11.77
C PRO A 65 -5.85 -14.57 -10.38
N GLU A 66 -5.19 -15.07 -9.34
CA GLU A 66 -5.55 -14.87 -7.91
C GLU A 66 -5.27 -13.44 -7.41
N ALA A 67 -4.73 -12.58 -8.28
CA ALA A 67 -4.39 -11.19 -8.00
C ALA A 67 -4.89 -10.27 -9.11
N TRP A 68 -5.25 -9.04 -8.72
CA TRP A 68 -5.61 -8.00 -9.67
C TRP A 68 -4.41 -7.58 -10.52
N LEU A 69 -4.65 -7.32 -11.81
CA LEU A 69 -3.64 -6.80 -12.72
C LEU A 69 -3.28 -5.35 -12.37
N GLU A 70 -2.03 -4.97 -12.69
CA GLU A 70 -1.52 -3.62 -12.44
C GLU A 70 -2.41 -2.54 -13.07
N GLY A 71 -2.67 -1.47 -12.31
CA GLY A 71 -3.50 -0.35 -12.74
C GLY A 71 -5.01 -0.55 -12.55
N LEU A 72 -5.50 -1.77 -12.34
CA LEU A 72 -6.90 -2.00 -12.03
C LEU A 72 -7.25 -1.55 -10.62
N ARG A 73 -8.42 -0.90 -10.49
CA ARG A 73 -8.96 -0.38 -9.21
C ARG A 73 -7.97 0.47 -8.41
N GLN A 74 -6.99 1.08 -9.08
CA GLN A 74 -5.92 1.84 -8.42
C GLN A 74 -6.45 2.89 -7.44
N LYS A 75 -7.53 3.60 -7.80
CA LYS A 75 -8.20 4.58 -6.91
C LYS A 75 -8.80 3.94 -5.66
N GLY A 76 -9.43 2.77 -5.80
CA GLY A 76 -10.01 2.01 -4.68
C GLY A 76 -8.91 1.56 -3.72
N TRP A 77 -7.81 1.02 -4.26
CA TRP A 77 -6.64 0.63 -3.47
C TRP A 77 -5.97 1.81 -2.77
N THR A 78 -5.82 2.95 -3.45
CA THR A 78 -5.34 4.17 -2.83
C THR A 78 -6.25 4.62 -1.69
N LEU A 79 -7.57 4.56 -1.85
CA LEU A 79 -8.50 4.92 -0.78
C LEU A 79 -8.42 3.95 0.42
N ALA A 80 -8.38 2.65 0.18
CA ALA A 80 -8.27 1.64 1.23
C ALA A 80 -6.99 1.81 2.05
N THR A 81 -5.85 2.02 1.38
CA THR A 81 -4.56 2.25 2.05
C THR A 81 -4.55 3.57 2.82
N ILE A 82 -5.14 4.65 2.29
CA ILE A 82 -5.34 5.91 3.02
C ILE A 82 -6.12 5.67 4.32
N LEU A 83 -7.23 4.93 4.27
CA LEU A 83 -8.06 4.64 5.46
C LEU A 83 -7.30 3.83 6.51
N ILE A 84 -6.52 2.83 6.09
CA ILE A 84 -5.67 2.03 6.99
C ILE A 84 -4.63 2.91 7.69
N ILE A 85 -3.98 3.82 6.95
CA ILE A 85 -2.99 4.73 7.50
C ILE A 85 -3.62 5.70 8.50
N LEU A 86 -4.81 6.24 8.19
CA LEU A 86 -5.55 7.11 9.10
C LEU A 86 -5.99 6.37 10.37
N LEU A 87 -6.40 5.10 10.25
CA LEU A 87 -6.73 4.24 11.39
C LEU A 87 -5.50 4.00 12.28
N ALA A 88 -4.32 3.75 11.69
CA ALA A 88 -3.07 3.62 12.44
C ALA A 88 -2.73 4.91 13.19
N ALA A 89 -2.88 6.08 12.55
CA ALA A 89 -2.63 7.38 13.17
C ALA A 89 -3.58 7.61 14.36
N HIS A 90 -4.86 7.26 14.20
CA HIS A 90 -5.85 7.34 15.27
C HIS A 90 -5.49 6.44 16.46
N ARG A 91 -5.08 5.18 16.22
CA ARG A 91 -4.64 4.26 17.29
C ARG A 91 -3.38 4.73 18.02
N CYS A 92 -2.55 5.54 17.37
CA CYS A 92 -1.36 6.12 17.96
C CYS A 92 -1.59 7.51 18.60
N ASP A 93 -2.83 8.02 18.62
CA ASP A 93 -3.17 9.35 19.13
C ASP A 93 -2.39 10.46 18.40
N THR A 94 -2.35 10.39 17.07
CA THR A 94 -1.72 11.39 16.20
C THR A 94 -2.51 11.64 14.92
N THR A 95 -2.00 12.60 14.15
CA THR A 95 -2.50 13.01 12.86
C THR A 95 -1.46 12.69 11.79
N ALA A 96 -1.94 12.13 10.69
CA ALA A 96 -1.15 11.90 9.48
C ALA A 96 -1.73 12.74 8.34
N SER A 97 -0.87 13.41 7.58
CA SER A 97 -1.23 13.99 6.27
C SER A 97 -0.68 13.08 5.18
N LEU A 98 -1.47 12.84 4.14
CA LEU A 98 -1.20 11.83 3.14
C LEU A 98 -1.12 12.45 1.75
N LEU A 99 -0.11 12.06 0.99
CA LEU A 99 0.00 12.32 -0.44
C LEU A 99 0.25 10.99 -1.11
N GLY A 100 -0.57 10.63 -2.10
CA GLY A 100 -0.46 9.35 -2.79
C GLY A 100 -0.37 9.52 -4.28
N GLN A 101 0.47 8.72 -4.93
CA GLN A 101 0.42 8.51 -6.37
C GLN A 101 0.60 7.02 -6.64
N GLY A 102 -0.52 6.31 -6.87
CA GLY A 102 -0.48 4.88 -7.14
C GLY A 102 -0.01 4.06 -5.94
N ASP A 103 1.06 3.30 -6.13
CA ASP A 103 1.70 2.43 -5.13
C ASP A 103 2.65 3.17 -4.17
N ASN A 104 2.97 4.44 -4.47
CA ASN A 104 3.80 5.29 -3.62
C ASN A 104 2.92 6.17 -2.71
N GLN A 105 2.98 5.90 -1.41
CA GLN A 105 2.25 6.66 -0.39
C GLN A 105 3.23 7.44 0.48
N VAL A 106 3.08 8.76 0.50
CA VAL A 106 3.80 9.66 1.40
C VAL A 106 2.96 9.90 2.64
N ILE A 107 3.51 9.58 3.81
CA ILE A 107 2.90 9.83 5.12
C ILE A 107 3.70 10.89 5.85
N VAL A 108 3.06 12.01 6.13
CA VAL A 108 3.62 13.07 6.98
C VAL A 108 2.98 12.94 8.36
N LEU A 109 3.73 12.37 9.31
CA LEU A 109 3.28 12.16 10.68
C LEU A 109 3.57 13.39 11.53
N ARG A 110 2.56 13.86 12.27
CA ARG A 110 2.75 14.92 13.27
C ARG A 110 3.34 14.32 14.55
N ILE A 111 4.58 14.65 14.86
CA ILE A 111 5.17 14.23 16.13
C ILE A 111 4.67 15.17 17.24
N PRO A 112 4.21 14.63 18.39
CA PRO A 112 3.81 15.44 19.54
C PRO A 112 4.90 16.42 19.99
N SER A 113 4.50 17.51 20.63
CA SER A 113 5.44 18.54 21.09
C SER A 113 6.50 17.98 22.05
N GLN A 114 7.65 18.65 22.14
CA GLN A 114 8.76 18.24 23.01
C GLN A 114 8.33 18.06 24.48
N ARG A 115 7.34 18.83 24.95
CA ARG A 115 6.75 18.71 26.30
C ARG A 115 5.99 17.39 26.49
N TYR A 116 5.18 16.99 25.50
CA TYR A 116 4.47 15.70 25.50
C TYR A 116 5.43 14.51 25.41
N VAL A 117 6.49 14.64 24.60
CA VAL A 117 7.58 13.66 24.51
C VAL A 117 8.32 13.49 25.84
N GLN A 118 8.56 14.60 26.57
CA GLN A 118 9.23 14.57 27.88
C GLN A 118 8.34 13.94 28.95
N GLU A 119 7.05 14.26 28.99
CA GLU A 119 6.08 13.69 29.93
C GLU A 119 5.89 12.16 29.72
N ARG A 120 5.93 11.69 28.45
CA ARG A 120 5.78 10.26 28.09
C ARG A 120 7.10 9.49 27.97
N LYS A 121 8.26 10.16 28.06
CA LYS A 121 9.62 9.61 27.82
C LYS A 121 9.79 8.87 26.48
N LEU A 122 9.00 9.21 25.46
CA LEU A 122 9.01 8.55 24.15
C LEU A 122 9.70 9.45 23.11
N PRO A 123 10.98 9.20 22.75
CA PRO A 123 11.66 10.04 21.78
C PRO A 123 10.95 9.95 20.41
N PRO A 124 11.06 11.00 19.57
CA PRO A 124 10.41 11.06 18.24
C PRO A 124 10.63 9.81 17.38
N ASP A 125 11.80 9.19 17.51
CA ASP A 125 12.15 8.00 16.75
C ASP A 125 11.32 6.78 17.16
N GLU A 126 11.15 6.57 18.47
CA GLU A 126 10.33 5.49 19.02
C GLU A 126 8.85 5.71 18.74
N TYR A 127 8.40 6.96 18.76
CA TYR A 127 7.04 7.31 18.36
C TYR A 127 6.75 6.85 16.92
N THR A 128 7.71 7.06 16.03
CA THR A 128 7.57 6.71 14.63
C THR A 128 7.64 5.19 14.41
N LYS A 129 8.47 4.48 15.18
CA LYS A 129 8.52 3.01 15.19
C LYS A 129 7.21 2.40 15.71
N GLN A 130 6.61 3.00 16.73
CA GLN A 130 5.32 2.56 17.26
C GLN A 130 4.22 2.68 16.19
N PHE A 131 4.17 3.83 15.51
CA PHE A 131 3.24 4.04 14.41
C PHE A 131 3.40 2.99 13.31
N LEU A 132 4.64 2.70 12.90
CA LEU A 132 4.92 1.66 11.92
C LEU A 132 4.41 0.28 12.34
N ARG A 133 4.67 -0.13 13.58
CA ARG A 133 4.22 -1.44 14.08
C ARG A 133 2.72 -1.56 14.01
N VAL A 134 2.00 -0.53 14.47
CA VAL A 134 0.53 -0.49 14.40
C VAL A 134 0.05 -0.54 12.95
N LEU A 135 0.73 0.16 12.04
CA LEU A 135 0.41 0.13 10.62
C LEU A 135 0.65 -1.26 10.01
N GLU A 136 1.80 -1.88 10.29
CA GLU A 136 2.14 -3.24 9.88
C GLU A 136 1.12 -4.26 10.41
N ASP A 137 0.68 -4.13 11.67
CA ASP A 137 -0.33 -5.00 12.26
C ASP A 137 -1.67 -4.90 11.54
N ILE A 138 -2.14 -3.67 11.24
CA ILE A 138 -3.40 -3.44 10.51
C ILE A 138 -3.28 -3.93 9.08
N CYS A 139 -2.17 -3.64 8.40
CA CYS A 139 -1.90 -4.11 7.06
C CYS A 139 -1.89 -5.64 7.01
N THR A 140 -1.17 -6.29 7.91
CA THR A 140 -1.11 -7.77 8.02
C THR A 140 -2.48 -8.37 8.30
N ALA A 141 -3.27 -7.77 9.20
CA ALA A 141 -4.65 -8.21 9.47
C ALA A 141 -5.58 -8.01 8.26
N SER A 142 -5.26 -7.07 7.37
CA SER A 142 -5.93 -6.84 6.08
C SER A 142 -5.26 -7.61 4.92
N GLY A 143 -4.23 -8.40 5.24
CA GLY A 143 -3.23 -9.06 4.39
C GLY A 143 -2.52 -8.19 3.34
N ILE A 144 -2.51 -6.88 3.54
CA ILE A 144 -1.65 -5.98 2.80
C ILE A 144 -0.21 -6.15 3.28
N VAL A 145 0.72 -6.35 2.34
CA VAL A 145 2.15 -6.43 2.66
C VAL A 145 2.80 -5.07 2.41
N ILE A 146 3.45 -4.55 3.45
CA ILE A 146 4.31 -3.37 3.33
C ILE A 146 5.69 -3.80 2.86
N LYS A 147 6.20 -3.17 1.81
CA LYS A 147 7.56 -3.41 1.34
C LYS A 147 8.54 -2.55 2.12
N VAL A 148 8.95 -3.04 3.29
CA VAL A 148 9.92 -2.36 4.16
C VAL A 148 11.24 -2.00 3.42
N PRO A 149 11.84 -2.87 2.58
CA PRO A 149 13.09 -2.53 1.87
C PRO A 149 12.95 -1.38 0.86
N GLU A 150 11.74 -1.16 0.34
CA GLU A 150 11.42 -0.06 -0.58
C GLU A 150 10.95 1.20 0.18
N SER A 151 10.78 1.10 1.50
CA SER A 151 10.25 2.19 2.33
C SER A 151 11.38 2.92 3.06
N TRP A 152 11.25 4.24 3.21
CA TRP A 152 12.22 5.05 3.93
C TRP A 152 11.54 6.18 4.72
N ARG A 153 12.29 6.74 5.68
CA ARG A 153 11.81 7.81 6.57
C ARG A 153 12.83 8.93 6.71
N SER A 154 12.36 10.16 6.83
CA SER A 154 13.20 11.31 7.18
C SER A 154 12.40 12.39 7.91
N ARG A 155 13.12 13.27 8.61
CA ARG A 155 12.56 14.45 9.28
C ARG A 155 12.73 15.75 8.50
N ARG A 156 13.57 15.73 7.47
CA ARG A 156 14.00 16.92 6.72
C ARG A 156 13.84 16.76 5.21
N LEU A 157 13.96 15.54 4.73
CA LEU A 157 13.83 15.19 3.32
C LEU A 157 12.45 14.61 3.06
N LEU A 158 11.80 15.11 2.02
CA LEU A 158 10.56 14.57 1.48
C LEU A 158 10.78 14.28 0.00
N GLU A 159 10.43 13.09 -0.48
CA GLU A 159 10.33 12.83 -1.92
C GLU A 159 8.86 12.73 -2.32
N TYR A 160 8.51 13.38 -3.42
CA TYR A 160 7.19 13.27 -4.02
C TYR A 160 7.28 13.56 -5.51
N GLY A 161 6.78 12.64 -6.34
CA GLY A 161 6.77 12.81 -7.79
C GLY A 161 8.17 12.90 -8.41
N ARG A 162 9.14 12.12 -7.89
CA ARG A 162 10.56 12.14 -8.29
C ARG A 162 11.27 13.47 -8.03
N ARG A 163 10.73 14.28 -7.10
CA ARG A 163 11.35 15.52 -6.63
C ARG A 163 11.65 15.41 -5.15
N TYR A 164 12.82 15.90 -4.76
CA TYR A 164 13.26 15.94 -3.38
C TYR A 164 13.09 17.35 -2.83
N TYR A 165 12.48 17.46 -1.65
CA TYR A 165 12.31 18.69 -0.91
C TYR A 165 13.11 18.57 0.38
N LEU A 166 14.08 19.45 0.59
CA LEU A 166 14.92 19.47 1.79
C LEU A 166 14.60 20.73 2.59
N ASP A 167 14.10 20.54 3.82
CA ASP A 167 13.66 21.65 4.70
C ASP A 167 12.64 22.59 4.05
N GLY A 168 11.85 22.09 3.10
CA GLY A 168 10.80 22.84 2.40
C GLY A 168 11.23 23.57 1.14
N VAL A 169 12.48 23.40 0.69
CA VAL A 169 13.02 23.91 -0.58
C VAL A 169 13.16 22.80 -1.59
#